data_AF-F9XJJ7-F1
#
_entry.id   AF-F9XJJ7-F1
#
_cell.length_a   1.000
_cell.length_b   1.000
_cell.length_c   1.000
_cell.angle_alpha   90.00
_cell.angle_beta   90.00
_cell.angle_gamma   90.00
#
_symmetry.space_group_name_H-M   'P 1'
#
loop_
_entity.id
_entity.type
_entity.pdbx_description
1 polymer ?
#
loop_
_entity_poly.entity_id
_entity_poly.type
_entity_poly.pdbx_seq_one_letter_code
_entity_poly.pdbx_strand_id
1 'polypeptide(L)'
;MADADEDTMPRGPSQGTEDIDLSDETQDFRFLTSISKSESSLPKRGEKDFEPHATALQSNTLAASRDAMHNALSYQRTHAPKGMTVGHYHPESGMAWTMNPKGPLFAKMGHVRSAKDDPLGGGVEERGQRMWLLPEEVLYLVERGTLDVRWPPAVEGEEGLPMSLQGAYAMFIGDGEGGLTLERYSVYSGLKRMGYTVVRAPTWNSPDPPNGADCYPPLRQATWQTGLLNSASLWKMLFAWRSTPSPPPSPTDPIIQPGDSFRSYDAIYHRLALIPFYNPSLQTQPNPSNPEAVETTPPFRITYHIYKPGSTTYKKSSPGTPDFRIAVVNARESHPPTLQQLDALMETCPWDPPKEGANMYAKLRHGYKNVILAVVDQGVASFVRVADAAFGTERVFERRAKQSGGKRGGKGVRGGRGGRGRDGGR
;
A
#
# COMPACT_ATOMS: atom_id res chain seq x y z
N MET A 1 -33.21 52.11 -28.24
CA MET A 1 -33.86 51.60 -29.46
C MET A 1 -32.99 50.48 -29.99
N ALA A 2 -33.58 49.30 -30.08
CA ALA A 2 -33.27 48.15 -30.91
C ALA A 2 -31.92 47.40 -30.77
N ASP A 3 -32.10 46.07 -30.94
CA ASP A 3 -31.18 45.01 -31.34
C ASP A 3 -30.33 44.33 -30.26
N ALA A 4 -30.14 43.01 -30.26
CA ALA A 4 -30.78 41.83 -30.87
C ALA A 4 -30.00 40.62 -30.30
N ASP A 5 -30.60 39.43 -30.41
CA ASP A 5 -30.13 38.12 -29.92
C ASP A 5 -28.70 37.70 -30.34
N GLU A 6 -28.04 36.87 -29.51
CA GLU A 6 -27.41 35.60 -29.94
C GLU A 6 -26.80 34.80 -28.75
N ASP A 7 -27.51 33.74 -28.36
CA ASP A 7 -27.09 32.33 -28.31
C ASP A 7 -25.94 31.75 -27.42
N THR A 8 -26.28 30.58 -26.84
CA THR A 8 -25.48 29.39 -26.39
C THR A 8 -24.76 29.47 -25.02
N MET A 9 -24.83 28.52 -24.05
CA MET A 9 -25.03 27.06 -24.00
C MET A 9 -25.48 26.57 -22.58
N PRO A 10 -25.97 25.31 -22.44
CA PRO A 10 -26.54 24.76 -21.21
C PRO A 10 -25.49 24.32 -20.17
N ARG A 11 -25.72 24.66 -18.89
CA ARG A 11 -25.03 24.04 -17.74
C ARG A 11 -25.60 22.64 -17.51
N GLY A 12 -24.85 21.60 -17.84
CA GLY A 12 -25.12 20.25 -17.36
C GLY A 12 -25.03 20.19 -15.83
N PRO A 13 -25.71 19.26 -15.15
CA PRO A 13 -25.59 19.13 -13.71
C PRO A 13 -24.19 18.59 -13.39
N SER A 14 -23.32 19.47 -12.92
CA SER A 14 -22.19 19.09 -12.09
C SER A 14 -22.76 18.55 -10.78
N GLN A 15 -23.11 17.27 -10.76
CA GLN A 15 -23.29 16.56 -9.51
C GLN A 15 -21.90 16.42 -8.91
N GLY A 16 -21.58 17.33 -7.98
CA GLY A 16 -20.53 17.08 -7.02
C GLY A 16 -20.85 15.74 -6.36
N THR A 17 -19.93 14.79 -6.48
CA THR A 17 -19.81 13.71 -5.52
C THR A 17 -19.39 14.36 -4.21
N GLU A 18 -20.37 14.92 -3.49
CA GLU A 18 -20.27 14.95 -2.04
C GLU A 18 -20.14 13.47 -1.63
N ASP A 19 -19.10 13.18 -0.85
CA ASP A 19 -18.94 11.89 -0.21
C ASP A 19 -20.11 11.74 0.78
N ILE A 20 -21.25 11.28 0.28
CA ILE A 20 -22.44 11.01 1.08
C ILE A 20 -22.06 9.84 1.97
N ASP A 21 -21.98 10.10 3.28
CA ASP A 21 -21.73 9.09 4.28
C ASP A 21 -22.95 8.16 4.37
N LEU A 22 -22.84 7.00 3.72
CA LEU A 22 -23.86 5.94 3.69
C LEU A 22 -24.12 5.33 5.08
N SER A 23 -23.37 5.71 6.12
CA SER A 23 -23.58 5.23 7.48
C SER A 23 -24.79 5.87 8.16
N ASP A 24 -25.24 7.06 7.70
CA ASP A 24 -26.37 7.80 8.29
C ASP A 24 -27.71 7.57 7.55
N GLU A 25 -27.71 6.90 6.39
CA GLU A 25 -28.93 6.63 5.62
C GLU A 25 -29.55 5.28 6.03
N THR A 26 -30.83 5.30 6.41
CA THR A 26 -31.64 4.11 6.72
C THR A 26 -31.76 3.21 5.48
N GLN A 27 -31.03 2.09 5.47
CA GLN A 27 -31.08 1.16 4.33
C GLN A 27 -32.37 0.33 4.35
N ASP A 28 -33.18 0.41 3.28
CA ASP A 28 -34.30 -0.51 3.07
C ASP A 28 -33.77 -1.86 2.55
N PHE A 29 -33.89 -2.92 3.35
CA PHE A 29 -33.38 -4.26 3.03
C PHE A 29 -34.32 -5.09 2.15
N ARG A 30 -35.47 -4.54 1.73
CA ARG A 30 -36.44 -5.29 0.90
C ARG A 30 -35.84 -5.79 -0.41
N PHE A 31 -34.84 -5.12 -0.98
CA PHE A 31 -34.12 -5.60 -2.18
C PHE A 31 -33.41 -6.94 -1.94
N LEU A 32 -33.06 -7.31 -0.71
CA LEU A 32 -32.48 -8.63 -0.42
C LEU A 32 -33.46 -9.77 -0.71
N THR A 33 -34.76 -9.50 -0.69
CA THR A 33 -35.81 -10.48 -1.03
C THR A 33 -35.77 -10.86 -2.52
N SER A 34 -35.25 -9.99 -3.40
CA SER A 34 -35.01 -10.36 -4.80
C SER A 34 -33.72 -11.14 -5.00
N ILE A 35 -32.85 -11.25 -3.99
CA ILE A 35 -31.65 -12.10 -4.05
C ILE A 35 -32.00 -13.54 -3.70
N SER A 36 -32.96 -13.76 -2.80
CA SER A 36 -33.46 -15.10 -2.47
C SER A 36 -34.37 -15.71 -3.55
N LYS A 37 -34.94 -14.87 -4.42
CA LYS A 37 -35.68 -15.29 -5.62
C LYS A 37 -34.77 -15.16 -6.83
N SER A 38 -34.84 -16.08 -7.79
CA SER A 38 -34.00 -16.13 -8.99
C SER A 38 -34.27 -15.01 -10.02
N GLU A 39 -34.72 -13.83 -9.59
CA GLU A 39 -35.04 -12.67 -10.45
C GLU A 39 -34.13 -11.49 -10.09
N SER A 40 -33.15 -11.23 -10.95
CA SER A 40 -32.20 -10.13 -10.80
C SER A 40 -32.84 -8.79 -11.21
N SER A 41 -33.49 -8.09 -10.28
CA SER A 41 -33.84 -6.66 -10.46
C SER A 41 -32.83 -5.79 -9.71
N LEU A 42 -32.23 -4.82 -10.40
CA LEU A 42 -31.25 -3.89 -9.83
C LEU A 42 -31.92 -3.06 -8.70
N PRO A 43 -31.30 -2.93 -7.51
CA PRO A 43 -31.89 -2.14 -6.43
C PRO A 43 -32.04 -0.68 -6.84
N LYS A 44 -33.24 -0.12 -6.68
CA LYS A 44 -33.50 1.31 -6.85
C LYS A 44 -33.01 2.05 -5.61
N ARG A 45 -32.29 3.16 -5.84
CA ARG A 45 -31.72 4.04 -4.82
C ARG A 45 -32.83 4.66 -3.95
N GLY A 46 -32.59 4.63 -2.64
CA GLY A 46 -33.28 5.28 -1.50
C GLY A 46 -34.65 5.91 -1.77
N GLU A 47 -35.70 5.40 -1.10
CA GLU A 47 -36.98 6.09 -1.00
C GLU A 47 -36.82 7.19 0.05
N LYS A 48 -37.10 8.45 -0.31
CA LYS A 48 -36.93 9.60 0.59
C LYS A 48 -37.92 9.48 1.75
N ASP A 49 -37.42 9.28 2.96
CA ASP A 49 -38.24 9.23 4.17
C ASP A 49 -38.96 10.58 4.38
N PHE A 50 -40.29 10.54 4.36
CA PHE A 50 -41.16 11.67 4.72
C PHE A 50 -41.47 11.61 6.23
N GLU A 51 -41.95 12.72 6.79
CA GLU A 51 -42.37 12.82 8.19
C GLU A 51 -43.32 11.67 8.59
N PRO A 52 -43.28 11.19 9.84
CA PRO A 52 -44.11 10.08 10.27
C PRO A 52 -45.60 10.44 10.13
N HIS A 53 -46.28 9.77 9.20
CA HIS A 53 -47.72 9.91 9.03
C HIS A 53 -48.41 8.83 9.87
N ALA A 54 -49.56 9.14 10.49
CA ALA A 54 -50.29 8.25 11.40
C ALA A 54 -50.84 6.94 10.78
N THR A 55 -50.37 6.57 9.59
CA THR A 55 -50.74 5.38 8.83
C THR A 55 -49.83 4.20 9.17
N ALA A 56 -50.41 3.00 9.31
CA ALA A 56 -49.67 1.74 9.54
C ALA A 56 -48.76 1.31 8.36
N LEU A 57 -48.73 2.06 7.26
CA LEU A 57 -47.92 1.75 6.08
C LEU A 57 -46.41 1.84 6.40
N GLN A 58 -45.99 2.84 7.17
CA GLN A 58 -44.58 3.01 7.58
C GLN A 58 -44.13 1.85 8.49
N SER A 59 -44.93 1.49 9.50
CA SER A 59 -44.61 0.37 10.40
C SER A 59 -44.57 -0.97 9.65
N ASN A 60 -45.47 -1.19 8.70
CA ASN A 60 -45.48 -2.40 7.88
C ASN A 60 -44.27 -2.46 6.94
N THR A 61 -43.85 -1.32 6.39
CA THR A 61 -42.68 -1.23 5.52
C THR A 61 -41.38 -1.51 6.29
N LEU A 62 -41.25 -0.94 7.50
CA LEU A 62 -40.13 -1.22 8.40
C LEU A 62 -40.09 -2.68 8.83
N ALA A 63 -41.26 -3.26 9.18
CA ALA A 63 -41.36 -4.67 9.51
C ALA A 63 -40.94 -5.57 8.34
N ALA A 64 -41.42 -5.28 7.12
CA ALA A 64 -41.05 -6.02 5.92
C ALA A 64 -39.55 -5.90 5.58
N SER A 65 -38.95 -4.72 5.76
CA SER A 65 -37.50 -4.51 5.62
C SER A 65 -36.72 -5.34 6.65
N ARG A 66 -37.12 -5.31 7.92
CA ARG A 66 -36.50 -6.10 8.99
C ARG A 66 -36.63 -7.60 8.75
N ASP A 67 -37.78 -8.06 8.28
CA ASP A 67 -38.00 -9.48 7.95
C ASP A 67 -37.15 -9.89 6.73
N ALA A 68 -37.03 -9.03 5.71
CA ALA A 68 -36.13 -9.27 4.58
C ALA A 68 -34.66 -9.39 5.02
N MET A 69 -34.22 -8.54 5.96
CA MET A 69 -32.89 -8.61 6.56
C MET A 69 -32.69 -9.92 7.33
N HIS A 70 -33.61 -10.29 8.22
CA HIS A 70 -33.52 -11.53 8.99
C HIS A 70 -33.55 -12.76 8.08
N ASN A 71 -34.37 -12.76 7.03
CA ASN A 71 -34.39 -13.83 6.03
C ASN A 71 -33.04 -13.96 5.32
N ALA A 72 -32.45 -12.85 4.89
CA ALA A 72 -31.12 -12.86 4.26
C ALA A 72 -30.02 -13.35 5.21
N LEU A 73 -30.07 -13.00 6.50
CA LEU A 73 -29.14 -13.48 7.52
C LEU A 73 -29.32 -14.96 7.86
N SER A 74 -30.57 -15.44 7.82
CA SER A 74 -30.90 -16.86 8.07
C SER A 74 -30.54 -17.78 6.92
N TYR A 75 -30.31 -17.25 5.71
CA TYR A 75 -29.96 -18.04 4.54
C TYR A 75 -28.67 -18.83 4.80
N GLN A 76 -28.77 -20.15 4.75
CA GLN A 76 -27.63 -21.03 4.92
C GLN A 76 -26.65 -20.85 3.77
N ARG A 77 -25.46 -20.33 4.08
CA ARG A 77 -24.36 -20.23 3.12
C ARG A 77 -23.84 -21.63 2.81
N THR A 78 -24.06 -22.10 1.59
CA THR A 78 -23.55 -23.38 1.09
C THR A 78 -22.42 -23.15 0.11
N HIS A 79 -21.42 -24.03 0.11
CA HIS A 79 -20.37 -24.03 -0.92
C HIS A 79 -20.97 -24.37 -2.29
N ALA A 80 -20.49 -23.70 -3.33
CA ALA A 80 -20.86 -24.06 -4.70
C ALA A 80 -20.27 -25.46 -5.02
N PRO A 81 -21.08 -26.43 -5.48
CA PRO A 81 -20.60 -27.80 -5.71
C PRO A 81 -19.55 -27.88 -6.85
N LYS A 82 -19.57 -26.91 -7.78
CA LYS A 82 -18.64 -26.87 -8.91
C LYS A 82 -17.40 -26.05 -8.54
N GLY A 83 -16.27 -26.73 -8.35
CA GLY A 83 -14.98 -26.10 -8.01
C GLY A 83 -14.66 -26.12 -6.52
N MET A 84 -15.37 -26.92 -5.73
CA MET A 84 -15.04 -27.19 -4.33
C MET A 84 -13.61 -27.73 -4.24
N THR A 85 -12.77 -27.03 -3.48
CA THR A 85 -11.42 -27.49 -3.15
C THR A 85 -11.46 -27.99 -1.73
N VAL A 86 -11.13 -29.27 -1.52
CA VAL A 86 -11.03 -29.85 -0.18
C VAL A 86 -9.62 -29.61 0.33
N GLY A 87 -9.51 -29.10 1.56
CA GLY A 87 -8.27 -28.97 2.31
C GLY A 87 -8.32 -29.82 3.58
N HIS A 88 -7.16 -30.22 4.08
CA HIS A 88 -7.04 -31.01 5.30
C HIS A 88 -6.21 -30.25 6.32
N TYR A 89 -6.72 -30.11 7.53
CA TYR A 89 -6.00 -29.49 8.63
C TYR A 89 -4.86 -30.39 9.13
N HIS A 90 -3.68 -29.81 9.35
CA HIS A 90 -2.51 -30.49 9.88
C HIS A 90 -2.15 -29.95 11.27
N PRO A 91 -2.48 -30.68 12.35
CA PRO A 91 -2.35 -30.19 13.74
C PRO A 91 -0.94 -29.75 14.12
N GLU A 92 0.08 -30.52 13.74
CA GLU A 92 1.49 -30.26 14.12
C GLU A 92 2.13 -29.08 13.41
N SER A 93 1.43 -28.45 12.46
CA SER A 93 1.95 -27.29 11.75
C SER A 93 1.06 -26.06 11.87
N GLY A 94 -0.14 -26.24 12.45
CA GLY A 94 -1.21 -25.24 12.43
C GLY A 94 -1.65 -24.78 11.02
N MET A 95 -1.31 -25.50 9.96
CA MET A 95 -1.63 -25.17 8.57
C MET A 95 -2.68 -26.12 8.00
N ALA A 96 -3.20 -25.81 6.82
CA ALA A 96 -3.95 -26.77 6.01
C ALA A 96 -3.25 -27.02 4.68
N TRP A 97 -3.51 -28.16 4.07
CA TRP A 97 -3.01 -28.49 2.74
C TRP A 97 -4.12 -28.98 1.83
N THR A 98 -3.91 -28.87 0.52
CA THR A 98 -4.87 -29.31 -0.49
C THR A 98 -4.14 -29.88 -1.71
N MET A 99 -4.74 -30.86 -2.39
CA MET A 99 -4.17 -31.47 -3.58
C MET A 99 -4.67 -30.77 -4.85
N ASN A 100 -3.75 -30.34 -5.71
CA ASN A 100 -4.04 -29.77 -7.03
C ASN A 100 -5.18 -28.74 -7.03
N PRO A 101 -5.14 -27.70 -6.16
CA PRO A 101 -6.25 -26.76 -6.05
C PRO A 101 -6.43 -25.99 -7.36
N LYS A 102 -7.68 -25.83 -7.78
CA LYS A 102 -8.03 -25.13 -9.03
C LYS A 102 -8.60 -23.77 -8.71
N GLY A 103 -8.05 -22.74 -9.36
CA GLY A 103 -8.65 -21.40 -9.34
C GLY A 103 -7.61 -20.28 -9.29
N PRO A 104 -8.02 -19.05 -9.67
CA PRO A 104 -7.11 -17.90 -9.77
C PRO A 104 -6.55 -17.46 -8.40
N LEU A 105 -7.24 -17.81 -7.31
CA LEU A 105 -6.84 -17.47 -5.95
C LEU A 105 -5.56 -18.19 -5.51
N PHE A 106 -5.44 -19.47 -5.85
CA PHE A 106 -4.29 -20.32 -5.50
C PHE A 106 -3.01 -19.95 -6.27
N ALA A 107 -3.13 -19.16 -7.33
CA ALA A 107 -1.97 -18.56 -8.02
C ALA A 107 -1.24 -17.54 -7.13
N LYS A 108 -1.95 -16.89 -6.19
CA LYS A 108 -1.40 -15.86 -5.28
C LYS A 108 -1.37 -16.28 -3.81
N MET A 109 -1.82 -17.50 -3.48
CA MET A 109 -1.92 -18.01 -2.11
C MET A 109 -1.40 -19.44 -2.02
N GLY A 110 -0.95 -19.83 -0.83
CA GLY A 110 -0.33 -21.10 -0.51
C GLY A 110 1.13 -21.18 -0.92
N HIS A 111 1.80 -22.27 -0.61
CA HIS A 111 3.15 -22.57 -1.07
C HIS A 111 3.30 -24.07 -1.30
N VAL A 112 4.14 -24.43 -2.26
CA VAL A 112 4.51 -25.82 -2.50
C VAL A 112 5.85 -26.03 -1.83
N ARG A 113 5.94 -27.05 -0.98
CA ARG A 113 7.18 -27.42 -0.30
C ARG A 113 7.95 -28.47 -1.11
N SER A 114 9.26 -28.48 -0.93
CA SER A 114 10.08 -29.59 -1.43
C SER A 114 9.75 -30.87 -0.66
N ALA A 115 9.97 -32.03 -1.27
CA ALA A 115 9.75 -33.33 -0.65
C ALA A 115 10.49 -33.52 0.69
N LYS A 116 11.61 -32.80 0.91
CA LYS A 116 12.39 -32.83 2.15
C LYS A 116 11.80 -31.99 3.28
N ASP A 117 11.09 -30.92 2.94
CA ASP A 117 10.55 -29.93 3.89
C ASP A 117 9.05 -30.12 4.14
N ASP A 118 8.43 -31.06 3.41
CA ASP A 118 7.03 -31.43 3.59
C ASP A 118 6.91 -32.32 4.84
N PRO A 119 6.15 -31.90 5.87
CA PRO A 119 6.01 -32.67 7.12
C PRO A 119 5.32 -34.02 6.90
N LEU A 120 4.53 -34.17 5.83
CA LEU A 120 3.89 -35.43 5.45
C LEU A 120 4.75 -36.23 4.45
N GLY A 121 6.01 -35.82 4.23
CA GLY A 121 6.96 -36.46 3.33
C GLY A 121 6.70 -36.22 1.84
N GLY A 122 7.71 -36.58 1.03
CA GLY A 122 7.68 -36.53 -0.42
C GLY A 122 6.74 -37.57 -1.04
N GLY A 123 5.45 -37.24 -1.10
CA GLY A 123 4.47 -37.90 -1.97
C GLY A 123 4.25 -39.39 -1.68
N VAL A 124 3.64 -39.70 -0.54
CA VAL A 124 3.04 -41.03 -0.36
C VAL A 124 1.72 -41.07 -1.13
N GLU A 125 1.71 -41.90 -2.18
CA GLU A 125 0.57 -42.54 -2.86
C GLU A 125 -0.45 -41.70 -3.66
N GLU A 126 -0.64 -40.41 -3.38
CA GLU A 126 -1.61 -39.60 -4.13
C GLU A 126 -0.99 -38.85 -5.32
N ARG A 127 -1.49 -39.10 -6.53
CA ARG A 127 -1.08 -38.39 -7.76
C ARG A 127 -1.43 -36.90 -7.66
N GLY A 128 -0.47 -36.05 -7.29
CA GLY A 128 -0.70 -34.61 -7.28
C GLY A 128 0.40 -33.76 -6.65
N GLN A 129 0.28 -32.46 -6.85
CA GLN A 129 1.06 -31.45 -6.13
C GLN A 129 0.29 -31.00 -4.88
N ARG A 130 0.90 -31.22 -3.71
CA ARG A 130 0.38 -30.72 -2.43
C ARG A 130 0.70 -29.23 -2.29
N MET A 131 -0.33 -28.43 -2.02
CA MET A 131 -0.19 -27.01 -1.71
C MET A 131 -0.53 -26.81 -0.24
N TRP A 132 0.41 -26.23 0.50
CA TRP A 132 0.24 -25.81 1.88
C TRP A 132 -0.32 -24.40 1.92
N LEU A 133 -1.21 -24.12 2.87
CA LEU A 133 -1.89 -22.84 3.06
C LEU A 133 -1.61 -22.34 4.48
N LEU A 134 -1.25 -21.07 4.59
CA LEU A 134 -1.07 -20.41 5.88
C LEU A 134 -2.43 -20.19 6.57
N PRO A 135 -2.46 -20.11 7.91
CA PRO A 135 -3.70 -19.85 8.68
C PRO A 135 -4.60 -18.75 8.10
N GLU A 136 -4.05 -17.59 7.74
CA GLU A 136 -4.81 -16.47 7.19
C GLU A 136 -5.33 -16.72 5.77
N GLU A 137 -4.61 -17.53 4.98
CA GLU A 137 -5.05 -17.94 3.64
C GLU A 137 -6.20 -18.92 3.75
N VAL A 138 -6.13 -19.86 4.68
CA VAL A 138 -7.18 -20.85 4.95
C VAL A 138 -8.46 -20.14 5.38
N LEU A 139 -8.38 -19.30 6.43
CA LEU A 139 -9.54 -18.54 6.92
C LEU A 139 -10.17 -17.70 5.81
N TYR A 140 -9.36 -17.00 5.03
CA TYR A 140 -9.85 -16.19 3.92
C TYR A 140 -10.57 -17.01 2.85
N LEU A 141 -10.04 -18.19 2.51
CA LEU A 141 -10.63 -19.08 1.51
C LEU A 141 -11.90 -19.77 2.02
N VAL A 142 -11.96 -20.12 3.31
CA VAL A 142 -13.14 -20.70 3.98
C VAL A 142 -14.27 -19.66 4.05
N GLU A 143 -13.98 -18.42 4.46
CA GLU A 143 -14.97 -17.33 4.47
C GLU A 143 -15.57 -17.05 3.10
N ARG A 144 -14.73 -17.13 2.06
CA ARG A 144 -15.17 -16.95 0.68
C ARG A 144 -15.95 -18.15 0.14
N GLY A 145 -16.01 -19.25 0.86
CA GLY A 145 -16.68 -20.48 0.43
C GLY A 145 -15.92 -21.24 -0.67
N THR A 146 -14.62 -20.97 -0.85
CA THR A 146 -13.79 -21.58 -1.90
C THR A 146 -13.01 -22.82 -1.45
N LEU A 147 -12.80 -22.95 -0.14
CA LEU A 147 -12.10 -24.06 0.49
C LEU A 147 -13.01 -24.69 1.55
N ASP A 148 -13.16 -26.00 1.50
CA ASP A 148 -13.79 -26.82 2.55
C ASP A 148 -12.67 -27.55 3.30
N VAL A 149 -12.51 -27.23 4.59
CA VAL A 149 -11.41 -27.78 5.39
C VAL A 149 -11.95 -28.95 6.21
N ARG A 150 -11.26 -30.09 6.17
CA ARG A 150 -11.58 -31.27 6.98
C ARG A 150 -10.70 -31.32 8.23
N TRP A 151 -11.29 -31.78 9.33
CA TRP A 151 -10.55 -32.23 10.50
C TRP A 151 -9.68 -33.45 10.18
N PRO A 152 -8.62 -33.74 10.94
CA PRO A 152 -7.92 -35.01 10.83
C PRO A 152 -8.91 -36.17 11.03
N PRO A 153 -8.84 -37.23 10.21
CA PRO A 153 -9.75 -38.35 10.35
C PRO A 153 -9.44 -39.10 11.65
N ALA A 154 -10.49 -39.62 12.30
CA ALA A 154 -10.33 -40.42 13.52
C ALA A 154 -9.74 -41.81 13.22
N VAL A 155 -9.95 -42.31 12.01
CA VAL A 155 -9.45 -43.59 11.50
C VAL A 155 -8.64 -43.32 10.24
N GLU A 156 -7.44 -43.88 10.14
CA GLU A 156 -6.62 -43.77 8.94
C GLU A 156 -7.35 -44.32 7.72
N GLY A 157 -7.44 -43.53 6.65
CA GLY A 157 -8.13 -43.90 5.40
C GLY A 157 -9.58 -43.40 5.28
N GLU A 158 -10.15 -42.78 6.31
CA GLU A 158 -11.46 -42.11 6.23
C GLU A 158 -11.33 -40.62 5.87
N GLU A 159 -12.39 -40.05 5.28
CA GLU A 159 -12.46 -38.60 5.09
C GLU A 159 -12.81 -37.94 6.42
N GLY A 160 -12.04 -36.91 6.80
CA GLY A 160 -12.29 -36.16 8.01
C GLY A 160 -13.63 -35.40 7.98
N LEU A 161 -14.16 -35.08 9.17
CA LEU A 161 -15.36 -34.27 9.32
C LEU A 161 -15.14 -32.85 8.75
N PRO A 162 -16.11 -32.20 8.07
CA PRO A 162 -15.97 -30.80 7.69
C PRO A 162 -15.84 -29.89 8.91
N MET A 163 -14.94 -28.93 8.80
CA MET A 163 -14.72 -27.90 9.80
C MET A 163 -15.74 -26.77 9.62
N SER A 164 -16.40 -26.38 10.71
CA SER A 164 -17.28 -25.21 10.70
C SER A 164 -16.44 -23.92 10.59
N LEU A 165 -17.06 -22.83 10.13
CA LEU A 165 -16.39 -21.52 10.09
C LEU A 165 -15.89 -21.10 11.48
N GLN A 166 -16.71 -21.32 12.52
CA GLN A 166 -16.33 -21.02 13.90
C GLN A 166 -15.18 -21.91 14.35
N GLY A 167 -15.18 -23.19 13.98
CA GLY A 167 -14.08 -24.11 14.23
C GLY A 167 -12.78 -23.65 13.57
N ALA A 168 -12.85 -23.20 12.32
CA ALA A 168 -11.69 -22.66 11.61
C ALA A 168 -11.13 -21.43 12.34
N TYR A 169 -11.98 -20.48 12.74
CA TYR A 169 -11.56 -19.32 13.54
C TYR A 169 -10.88 -19.73 14.85
N ALA A 170 -11.45 -20.70 15.57
CA ALA A 170 -10.89 -21.18 16.82
C ALA A 170 -9.53 -21.90 16.65
N MET A 171 -9.31 -22.59 15.52
CA MET A 171 -8.08 -23.32 15.27
C MET A 171 -6.95 -22.45 14.71
N PHE A 172 -7.27 -21.50 13.83
CA PHE A 172 -6.27 -20.73 13.10
C PHE A 172 -5.93 -19.39 13.75
N ILE A 173 -6.78 -18.87 14.65
CA ILE A 173 -6.51 -17.63 15.40
C ILE A 173 -6.01 -17.97 16.80
N GLY A 174 -4.93 -17.32 17.23
CA GLY A 174 -4.36 -17.42 18.57
C GLY A 174 -2.85 -17.65 18.57
N ASP A 175 -2.32 -17.97 19.75
CA ASP A 175 -0.89 -18.13 20.03
C ASP A 175 -0.31 -19.50 19.60
N GLY A 176 -1.01 -20.22 18.71
CA GLY A 176 -0.49 -21.45 18.11
C GLY A 176 0.71 -21.19 17.19
N GLU A 177 1.25 -22.25 16.58
CA GLU A 177 2.41 -22.17 15.68
C GLU A 177 2.27 -21.19 14.50
N GLY A 178 1.02 -20.84 14.16
CA GLY A 178 0.69 -19.85 13.14
C GLY A 178 0.89 -18.39 13.56
N GLY A 179 0.84 -18.08 14.86
CA GLY A 179 0.96 -16.73 15.43
C GLY A 179 0.00 -15.69 14.83
N LEU A 180 -1.17 -16.14 14.35
CA LEU A 180 -2.14 -15.30 13.68
C LEU A 180 -3.13 -14.73 14.71
N THR A 181 -3.08 -13.42 14.90
CA THR A 181 -4.09 -12.72 15.71
C THR A 181 -5.26 -12.27 14.85
N LEU A 182 -6.39 -11.95 15.49
CA LEU A 182 -7.59 -11.47 14.81
C LEU A 182 -7.32 -10.16 14.06
N GLU A 183 -6.49 -9.27 14.63
CA GLU A 183 -6.12 -7.98 14.05
C GLU A 183 -5.33 -8.19 12.76
N ARG A 184 -4.33 -9.08 12.79
CA ARG A 184 -3.53 -9.42 11.61
C ARG A 184 -4.41 -10.00 10.51
N TYR A 185 -5.33 -10.89 10.87
CA TYR A 185 -6.28 -11.47 9.94
C TYR A 185 -7.26 -10.44 9.35
N SER A 186 -7.76 -9.50 10.16
CA SER A 186 -8.67 -8.44 9.69
C SER A 186 -8.00 -7.56 8.63
N VAL A 187 -6.73 -7.19 8.83
CA VAL A 187 -5.93 -6.42 7.88
C VAL A 187 -5.66 -7.25 6.62
N TYR A 188 -5.27 -8.51 6.79
CA TYR A 188 -5.04 -9.43 5.67
C TYR A 188 -6.28 -9.58 4.77
N SER A 189 -7.43 -9.90 5.36
CA SER A 189 -8.69 -10.13 4.62
C SER A 189 -9.19 -8.84 3.96
N GLY A 190 -9.03 -7.68 4.59
CA GLY A 190 -9.35 -6.37 4.01
C GLY A 190 -8.52 -6.07 2.76
N LEU A 191 -7.20 -6.20 2.86
CA LEU A 191 -6.27 -5.97 1.75
C LEU A 191 -6.48 -6.97 0.60
N LYS A 192 -6.73 -8.24 0.92
CA LYS A 192 -7.05 -9.26 -0.10
C LYS A 192 -8.35 -8.96 -0.84
N ARG A 193 -9.39 -8.47 -0.16
CA ARG A 193 -10.65 -8.04 -0.80
C ARG A 193 -10.44 -6.85 -1.73
N MET A 194 -9.52 -5.95 -1.41
CA MET A 194 -9.12 -4.83 -2.28
C MET A 194 -8.21 -5.28 -3.46
N GLY A 195 -7.83 -6.55 -3.53
CA GLY A 195 -7.06 -7.11 -4.64
C GLY A 195 -5.54 -7.04 -4.48
N TYR A 196 -5.04 -6.57 -3.34
CA TYR A 196 -3.61 -6.58 -3.04
C TYR A 196 -3.10 -8.01 -2.86
N THR A 197 -1.82 -8.23 -3.17
CA THR A 197 -1.13 -9.44 -2.78
C THR A 197 -0.43 -9.20 -1.44
N VAL A 198 -0.78 -9.99 -0.44
CA VAL A 198 -0.27 -9.88 0.94
C VAL A 198 0.56 -11.12 1.25
N VAL A 199 1.78 -10.92 1.74
CA VAL A 199 2.73 -11.97 2.11
C VAL A 199 3.26 -11.68 3.51
N ARG A 200 3.41 -12.72 4.35
CA ARG A 200 4.06 -12.58 5.67
C ARG A 200 5.47 -12.00 5.52
N ALA A 201 5.80 -11.00 6.33
CA ALA A 201 7.16 -10.48 6.39
C ALA A 201 8.10 -11.50 7.08
N PRO A 202 9.41 -11.48 6.80
CA PRO A 202 10.39 -12.36 7.48
C PRO A 202 10.35 -12.25 9.02
N THR A 203 9.96 -11.09 9.51
CA THR A 203 9.83 -10.66 10.90
C THR A 203 8.55 -11.18 11.58
N TRP A 204 7.79 -12.05 10.91
CA TRP A 204 6.51 -12.57 11.41
C TRP A 204 6.65 -13.37 12.72
N ASN A 205 7.62 -14.28 12.80
CA ASN A 205 7.80 -15.21 13.94
C ASN A 205 8.99 -14.87 14.84
N SER A 206 9.99 -14.13 14.35
CA SER A 206 11.23 -13.87 15.08
C SER A 206 11.51 -12.36 15.15
N PRO A 207 12.18 -11.88 16.21
CA PRO A 207 12.75 -10.53 16.22
C PRO A 207 13.72 -10.37 15.05
N ASP A 208 13.86 -9.14 14.56
CA ASP A 208 14.47 -8.86 13.26
C ASP A 208 15.89 -9.43 13.13
N PRO A 209 16.26 -9.99 11.96
CA PRO A 209 17.67 -10.11 11.63
C PRO A 209 18.31 -8.71 11.60
N PRO A 210 19.62 -8.58 11.89
CA PRO A 210 20.28 -7.28 11.93
C PRO A 210 20.05 -6.48 10.64
N ASN A 211 19.90 -5.16 10.78
CA ASN A 211 19.64 -4.20 9.69
C ASN A 211 20.44 -4.58 8.43
N GLY A 212 19.73 -4.94 7.37
CA GLY A 212 20.34 -5.35 6.11
C GLY A 212 21.11 -4.20 5.46
N ALA A 213 22.04 -4.54 4.56
CA ALA A 213 22.83 -3.54 3.86
C ALA A 213 21.96 -2.58 3.01
N ASP A 214 20.77 -3.03 2.62
CA ASP A 214 19.74 -2.30 1.91
C ASP A 214 19.00 -1.25 2.76
N CYS A 215 19.16 -1.26 4.09
CA CYS A 215 18.60 -0.27 5.02
C CYS A 215 19.35 1.07 5.01
N TYR A 216 20.49 1.14 4.33
CA TYR A 216 21.37 2.30 4.31
C TYR A 216 21.60 2.79 2.87
N PRO A 217 21.92 4.08 2.68
CA PRO A 217 22.24 4.60 1.36
C PRO A 217 23.43 3.83 0.77
N PRO A 218 23.43 3.57 -0.56
CA PRO A 218 24.54 2.91 -1.20
C PRO A 218 25.80 3.74 -0.99
N LEU A 219 26.88 3.09 -0.54
CA LEU A 219 28.18 3.72 -0.45
C LEU A 219 28.50 4.31 -1.83
N ARG A 220 28.73 5.63 -1.89
CA ARG A 220 29.26 6.27 -3.08
C ARG A 220 30.66 5.70 -3.31
N GLN A 221 30.74 4.59 -4.03
CA GLN A 221 31.98 4.18 -4.67
C GLN A 221 32.30 5.31 -5.62
N ALA A 222 33.22 6.19 -5.20
CA ALA A 222 33.91 7.07 -6.11
C ALA A 222 34.62 6.13 -7.08
N THR A 223 33.97 5.80 -8.19
CA THR A 223 34.64 5.18 -9.31
C THR A 223 35.72 6.18 -9.69
N TRP A 224 36.96 5.88 -9.31
CA TRP A 224 38.13 6.45 -9.93
C TRP A 224 38.12 5.98 -11.39
N GLN A 225 37.22 6.54 -12.19
CA GLN A 225 37.43 6.64 -13.63
C GLN A 225 38.48 7.72 -13.80
N THR A 226 39.72 7.32 -13.54
CA THR A 226 40.88 7.93 -14.16
C THR A 226 40.65 7.89 -15.67
N GLY A 227 40.68 9.06 -16.29
CA GLY A 227 40.98 9.16 -17.71
C GLY A 227 39.83 9.58 -18.61
N LEU A 228 39.89 10.88 -18.95
CA LEU A 228 39.62 11.42 -20.28
C LEU A 228 38.14 11.46 -20.70
N LEU A 229 37.71 12.67 -21.12
CA LEU A 229 36.42 13.00 -21.73
C LEU A 229 35.29 13.41 -20.77
N ASN A 230 35.53 14.44 -19.97
CA ASN A 230 34.42 15.30 -19.54
C ASN A 230 34.80 16.78 -19.70
N SER A 231 35.00 17.23 -20.94
CA SER A 231 35.21 18.64 -21.27
C SER A 231 34.08 19.53 -20.75
N ALA A 232 32.87 19.00 -20.59
CA ALA A 232 31.76 19.71 -19.95
C ALA A 232 31.98 19.98 -18.44
N SER A 233 32.77 19.15 -17.74
CA SER A 233 33.15 19.35 -16.33
C SER A 233 34.22 20.43 -16.18
N LEU A 234 35.20 20.49 -17.09
CA LEU A 234 36.22 21.54 -17.11
C LEU A 234 35.65 22.92 -17.42
N TRP A 235 34.69 22.99 -18.37
CA TRP A 235 33.99 24.23 -18.67
C TRP A 235 33.06 24.66 -17.52
N LYS A 236 32.40 23.72 -16.83
CA LYS A 236 31.69 24.03 -15.58
C LYS A 236 32.64 24.52 -14.49
N MET A 237 33.87 24.00 -14.36
CA MET A 237 34.88 24.52 -13.42
C MET A 237 35.36 25.93 -13.77
N LEU A 238 35.56 26.24 -15.05
CA LEU A 238 36.01 27.57 -15.50
C LEU A 238 34.92 28.65 -15.40
N PHE A 239 33.63 28.27 -15.49
CA PHE A 239 32.50 29.19 -15.33
C PHE A 239 31.79 29.12 -13.96
N ALA A 240 32.13 28.17 -13.09
CA ALA A 240 31.67 28.07 -11.70
C ALA A 240 32.50 28.95 -10.75
N TRP A 241 32.93 30.12 -11.20
CA TRP A 241 33.57 31.13 -10.34
C TRP A 241 32.55 31.87 -9.45
N ARG A 242 31.45 31.23 -9.07
CA ARG A 242 30.45 31.82 -8.18
C ARG A 242 29.98 30.79 -7.17
N SER A 243 30.10 31.18 -5.91
CA SER A 243 29.72 30.48 -4.67
C SER A 243 30.51 29.20 -4.37
N THR A 244 31.77 29.34 -3.97
CA THR A 244 32.36 28.42 -2.99
C THR A 244 31.47 28.47 -1.72
N PRO A 245 30.92 27.34 -1.26
CA PRO A 245 30.21 27.30 0.02
C PRO A 245 31.16 27.77 1.11
N SER A 246 30.81 28.84 1.83
CA SER A 246 31.59 29.26 2.99
C SER A 246 31.62 28.11 4.00
N PRO A 247 32.76 27.85 4.68
CA PRO A 247 32.78 26.91 5.79
C PRO A 247 31.71 27.28 6.83
N PRO A 248 31.12 26.29 7.53
CA PRO A 248 30.12 26.56 8.55
C PRO A 248 30.68 27.56 9.58
N PRO A 249 29.88 28.53 10.05
CA PRO A 249 30.31 29.47 11.09
C PRO A 249 30.84 28.73 12.31
N SER A 250 31.96 29.18 12.87
CA SER A 250 32.29 28.79 14.23
C SER A 250 31.20 29.35 15.17
N PRO A 251 30.83 28.66 16.27
CA PRO A 251 29.76 29.09 17.17
C PRO A 251 29.97 30.49 17.78
N THR A 252 31.20 30.98 17.74
CA THR A 252 31.64 32.24 18.34
C THR A 252 31.76 33.39 17.33
N ASP A 253 31.64 33.12 16.03
CA ASP A 253 31.76 34.16 15.00
C ASP A 253 30.42 34.87 14.77
N PRO A 254 30.44 36.19 14.48
CA PRO A 254 29.26 36.89 14.03
C PRO A 254 28.73 36.27 12.72
N ILE A 255 27.40 36.14 12.63
CA ILE A 255 26.70 35.53 11.49
C ILE A 255 27.10 36.21 10.17
N ILE A 256 27.31 37.53 10.22
CA ILE A 256 27.82 38.35 9.13
C ILE A 256 29.16 38.92 9.58
N GLN A 257 30.25 38.57 8.90
CA GLN A 257 31.55 39.17 9.19
C GLN A 257 31.67 40.54 8.50
N PRO A 258 32.31 41.53 9.13
CA PRO A 258 32.63 42.79 8.47
C PRO A 258 33.50 42.53 7.22
N GLY A 259 32.94 42.71 6.03
CA GLY A 259 33.61 42.43 4.75
C GLY A 259 32.96 41.33 3.90
N ASP A 260 32.00 40.58 4.45
CA ASP A 260 31.23 39.60 3.69
C ASP A 260 30.37 40.30 2.62
N SER A 261 30.65 40.05 1.35
CA SER A 261 29.83 40.52 0.24
C SER A 261 29.00 39.37 -0.33
N PHE A 262 27.71 39.36 -0.03
CA PHE A 262 26.79 38.37 -0.58
C PHE A 262 26.35 38.78 -1.99
N ARG A 263 26.64 37.94 -2.98
CA ARG A 263 26.28 38.18 -4.40
C ARG A 263 25.00 37.48 -4.84
N SER A 264 24.47 36.57 -4.02
CA SER A 264 23.21 35.87 -4.25
C SER A 264 22.46 35.69 -2.93
N TYR A 265 21.13 35.67 -3.01
CA TYR A 265 20.28 35.33 -1.85
C TYR A 265 20.59 33.92 -1.33
N ASP A 266 20.95 32.98 -2.21
CA ASP A 266 21.34 31.63 -1.82
C ASP A 266 22.54 31.62 -0.85
N ALA A 267 23.54 32.48 -1.09
CA ALA A 267 24.69 32.59 -0.21
C ALA A 267 24.31 33.11 1.20
N ILE A 268 23.36 34.05 1.26
CA ILE A 268 22.81 34.57 2.53
C ILE A 268 22.08 33.44 3.27
N TYR A 269 21.18 32.71 2.58
CA TYR A 269 20.41 31.64 3.21
C TYR A 269 21.27 30.44 3.62
N HIS A 270 22.33 30.11 2.89
CA HIS A 270 23.31 29.12 3.34
C HIS A 270 24.05 29.55 4.60
N ARG A 271 24.41 30.84 4.71
CA ARG A 271 25.06 31.37 5.91
C ARG A 271 24.12 31.38 7.12
N LEU A 272 22.82 31.61 6.89
CA LEU A 272 21.78 31.58 7.92
C LEU A 272 21.33 30.15 8.29
N ALA A 273 21.79 29.11 7.59
CA ALA A 273 21.50 27.71 7.91
C ALA A 273 22.36 27.22 9.09
N LEU A 274 22.14 27.83 10.26
CA LEU A 274 22.92 27.59 11.49
C LEU A 274 22.49 26.31 12.23
N ILE A 275 21.22 25.93 12.11
CA ILE A 275 20.65 24.80 12.83
C ILE A 275 21.04 23.52 12.08
N PRO A 276 21.78 22.59 12.71
CA PRO A 276 22.06 21.31 12.10
C PRO A 276 20.75 20.56 11.87
N PHE A 277 20.65 19.91 10.73
CA PHE A 277 19.47 19.14 10.37
C PHE A 277 19.86 17.70 10.04
N TYR A 278 18.91 16.81 10.27
CA TYR A 278 19.05 15.41 9.94
C TYR A 278 19.10 15.20 8.41
N ASN A 279 20.13 14.49 7.94
CA ASN A 279 20.26 14.10 6.55
C ASN A 279 20.40 12.57 6.46
N PRO A 280 19.37 11.87 5.97
CA PRO A 280 19.35 10.41 5.94
C PRO A 280 20.38 9.85 4.94
N SER A 281 20.83 10.65 3.96
CA SER A 281 21.84 10.22 2.97
C SER A 281 23.25 10.11 3.55
N LEU A 282 23.47 10.60 4.77
CA LEU A 282 24.75 10.51 5.47
C LEU A 282 24.80 9.33 6.45
N GLN A 283 23.69 8.62 6.66
CA GLN A 283 23.68 7.44 7.50
C GLN A 283 24.58 6.36 6.90
N THR A 284 25.41 5.77 7.75
CA THR A 284 26.32 4.68 7.36
C THR A 284 25.95 3.45 8.16
N GLN A 285 26.16 2.28 7.55
CA GLN A 285 25.99 1.01 8.25
C GLN A 285 26.84 0.99 9.54
N PRO A 286 26.27 0.58 10.68
CA PRO A 286 27.04 0.35 11.89
C PRO A 286 28.08 -0.75 11.63
N ASN A 287 29.24 -0.62 12.30
CA ASN A 287 30.38 -1.50 12.07
C ASN A 287 30.00 -2.96 12.43
N PRO A 288 30.18 -3.95 11.54
CA PRO A 288 29.70 -5.33 11.75
C PRO A 288 30.33 -6.04 12.96
N SER A 289 31.38 -5.47 13.56
CA SER A 289 32.03 -5.98 14.77
C SER A 289 31.26 -5.70 16.06
N ASN A 290 30.24 -4.83 16.05
CA ASN A 290 29.36 -4.59 17.19
C ASN A 290 27.92 -4.34 16.70
N PRO A 291 27.17 -5.38 16.32
CA PRO A 291 25.76 -5.23 15.97
C PRO A 291 25.00 -4.98 17.28
N GLU A 292 24.86 -3.72 17.67
CA GLU A 292 23.71 -3.30 18.49
C GLU A 292 22.48 -3.50 17.61
N ALA A 293 21.98 -4.74 17.58
CA ALA A 293 20.74 -5.05 16.90
C ALA A 293 19.64 -4.24 17.60
N VAL A 294 19.07 -3.28 16.89
CA VAL A 294 17.90 -2.57 17.39
C VAL A 294 16.74 -3.53 17.27
N GLU A 295 16.49 -4.28 18.36
CA GLU A 295 15.41 -5.26 18.42
C GLU A 295 14.06 -4.51 18.37
N THR A 296 13.25 -4.75 17.34
CA THR A 296 11.88 -4.25 17.38
C THR A 296 11.10 -4.97 18.47
N THR A 297 10.55 -4.20 19.40
CA THR A 297 9.67 -4.74 20.44
C THR A 297 8.26 -4.92 19.87
N PRO A 298 7.61 -6.09 20.04
CA PRO A 298 6.19 -6.23 19.74
C PRO A 298 5.38 -5.13 20.45
N PRO A 299 4.38 -4.51 19.78
CA PRO A 299 3.78 -4.87 18.49
C PRO A 299 4.37 -4.14 17.27
N PHE A 300 5.36 -3.27 17.43
CA PHE A 300 5.85 -2.37 16.38
C PHE A 300 6.91 -3.04 15.48
N ARG A 301 6.48 -4.08 14.76
CA ARG A 301 7.31 -4.78 13.77
C ARG A 301 6.58 -4.94 12.45
N ILE A 302 7.32 -5.07 11.37
CA ILE A 302 6.73 -5.34 10.06
C ILE A 302 6.07 -6.73 10.11
N THR A 303 4.82 -6.82 9.67
CA THR A 303 4.02 -8.06 9.70
C THR A 303 3.72 -8.54 8.28
N TYR A 304 3.45 -7.61 7.36
CA TYR A 304 3.09 -7.93 5.98
C TYR A 304 3.88 -7.11 4.97
N HIS A 305 4.29 -7.80 3.91
CA HIS A 305 4.76 -7.21 2.66
C HIS A 305 3.62 -7.21 1.65
N ILE A 306 3.38 -6.07 1.03
CA ILE A 306 2.22 -5.84 0.16
C ILE A 306 2.68 -5.44 -1.23
N TYR A 307 2.01 -6.02 -2.21
CA TYR A 307 2.20 -5.74 -3.63
C TYR A 307 0.88 -5.29 -4.24
N LYS A 308 0.94 -4.24 -5.06
CA LYS A 308 -0.23 -3.65 -5.72
C LYS A 308 -0.92 -4.64 -6.65
N PRO A 309 -2.24 -4.52 -6.83
CA PRO A 309 -2.96 -5.29 -7.82
C PRO A 309 -2.38 -5.05 -9.21
N GLY A 310 -2.15 -6.14 -9.96
CA GLY A 310 -1.61 -6.06 -11.33
C GLY A 310 -0.10 -5.78 -11.43
N SER A 311 0.65 -5.84 -10.33
CA SER A 311 2.12 -5.73 -10.38
C SER A 311 2.73 -6.83 -11.25
N THR A 312 3.47 -6.45 -12.29
CA THR A 312 4.24 -7.36 -13.16
C THR A 312 5.51 -7.88 -12.49
N THR A 313 5.93 -7.24 -11.41
CA THR A 313 7.19 -7.55 -10.71
C THR A 313 7.03 -8.70 -9.72
N TYR A 314 5.82 -8.92 -9.22
CA TYR A 314 5.56 -9.95 -8.21
C TYR A 314 5.59 -11.36 -8.83
N LYS A 315 6.42 -12.23 -8.26
CA LYS A 315 6.40 -13.68 -8.51
C LYS A 315 6.33 -14.42 -7.18
N LYS A 316 5.45 -15.42 -7.07
CA LYS A 316 5.24 -16.18 -5.83
C LYS A 316 6.53 -16.82 -5.27
N SER A 317 7.40 -17.32 -6.15
CA SER A 317 8.70 -17.90 -5.78
C SER A 317 9.76 -16.86 -5.38
N SER A 318 9.65 -15.65 -5.91
CA SER A 318 10.61 -14.57 -5.74
C SER A 318 9.87 -13.22 -5.79
N PRO A 319 9.20 -12.84 -4.69
CA PRO A 319 8.20 -11.78 -4.71
C PRO A 319 8.77 -10.39 -4.98
N GLY A 320 10.09 -10.22 -4.96
CA GLY A 320 10.75 -8.95 -5.25
C GLY A 320 10.51 -7.90 -4.16
N THR A 321 10.83 -6.65 -4.45
CA THR A 321 10.66 -5.53 -3.51
C THR A 321 9.17 -5.20 -3.31
N PRO A 322 8.66 -5.17 -2.07
CA PRO A 322 7.27 -4.82 -1.81
C PRO A 322 6.97 -3.34 -2.07
N ASP A 323 5.73 -3.05 -2.48
CA ASP A 323 5.22 -1.68 -2.64
C ASP A 323 4.96 -1.00 -1.30
N PHE A 324 4.45 -1.77 -0.32
CA PHE A 324 4.18 -1.30 1.02
C PHE A 324 4.60 -2.32 2.07
N ARG A 325 5.04 -1.83 3.23
CA ARG A 325 5.36 -2.62 4.42
C ARG A 325 4.38 -2.22 5.51
N ILE A 326 3.68 -3.20 6.09
CA ILE A 326 2.69 -2.96 7.13
C ILE A 326 3.12 -3.57 8.46
N ALA A 327 3.05 -2.76 9.51
CA ALA A 327 3.05 -3.20 10.90
C ALA A 327 1.60 -3.17 11.42
N VAL A 328 1.09 -4.31 11.86
CA VAL A 328 -0.27 -4.40 12.44
C VAL A 328 -0.19 -4.17 13.94
N VAL A 329 -0.99 -3.23 14.44
CA VAL A 329 -0.98 -2.76 15.82
C VAL A 329 -2.39 -2.85 16.39
N ASN A 330 -2.53 -3.51 17.55
CA ASN A 330 -3.80 -3.58 18.28
C ASN A 330 -3.97 -2.31 19.14
N ALA A 331 -4.95 -1.46 18.82
CA ALA A 331 -5.16 -0.19 19.50
C ALA A 331 -5.62 -0.32 20.96
N ARG A 332 -6.16 -1.48 21.36
CA ARG A 332 -6.68 -1.72 22.72
C ARG A 332 -5.60 -2.18 23.68
N GLU A 333 -4.62 -2.92 23.18
CA GLU A 333 -3.54 -3.50 23.97
C GLU A 333 -2.27 -2.66 23.94
N SER A 334 -2.14 -1.82 22.90
CA SER A 334 -0.95 -0.98 22.71
C SER A 334 -1.28 0.50 22.76
N HIS A 335 -0.32 1.25 23.29
CA HIS A 335 -0.35 2.71 23.29
C HIS A 335 0.26 3.24 21.99
N PRO A 336 0.08 4.53 21.67
CA PRO A 336 0.81 5.16 20.57
C PRO A 336 2.32 4.90 20.67
N PRO A 337 3.02 4.62 19.54
CA PRO A 337 4.44 4.28 19.56
C PRO A 337 5.28 5.40 20.17
N THR A 338 6.24 5.03 21.01
CA THR A 338 7.27 5.97 21.46
C THR A 338 8.21 6.31 20.31
N LEU A 339 8.95 7.42 20.44
CA LEU A 339 9.94 7.80 19.44
C LEU A 339 10.98 6.68 19.22
N GLN A 340 11.45 6.04 20.29
CA GLN A 340 12.44 4.96 20.22
C GLN A 340 11.88 3.72 19.50
N GLN A 341 10.62 3.35 19.76
CA GLN A 341 9.98 2.23 19.06
C GLN A 341 9.78 2.52 17.57
N LEU A 342 9.45 3.78 17.25
CA LEU A 342 9.28 4.19 15.87
C LEU A 342 10.62 4.25 15.13
N ASP A 343 11.67 4.73 15.79
CA ASP A 343 13.03 4.79 15.24
C ASP A 343 13.53 3.37 14.95
N ALA A 344 13.39 2.46 15.91
CA ALA A 344 13.67 1.03 15.74
C ALA A 344 12.95 0.42 14.53
N LEU A 345 11.63 0.65 14.41
CA LEU A 345 10.86 0.16 13.28
C LEU A 345 11.33 0.77 11.95
N MET A 346 11.68 2.06 11.93
CA MET A 346 12.13 2.75 10.73
C MET A 346 13.53 2.31 10.30
N GLU A 347 14.40 1.93 11.24
CA GLU A 347 15.73 1.40 10.92
C GLU A 347 15.66 0.09 10.13
N THR A 348 14.70 -0.79 10.44
CA THR A 348 14.45 -2.05 9.70
C THR A 348 13.91 -1.84 8.28
N CYS A 349 13.47 -0.63 7.95
CA CYS A 349 12.96 -0.32 6.62
C CYS A 349 14.11 -0.05 5.63
N PRO A 350 14.03 -0.58 4.40
CA PRO A 350 15.05 -0.35 3.40
C PRO A 350 15.09 1.10 2.95
N TRP A 351 16.25 1.51 2.48
CA TRP A 351 16.50 2.80 1.87
C TRP A 351 15.72 2.95 0.57
N ASP A 352 14.78 3.90 0.54
CA ASP A 352 13.93 4.21 -0.61
C ASP A 352 13.78 5.73 -0.79
N PRO A 353 14.79 6.39 -1.40
CA PRO A 353 14.83 7.83 -1.52
C PRO A 353 13.75 8.33 -2.50
N PRO A 354 13.20 9.53 -2.27
CA PRO A 354 12.17 10.06 -3.14
C PRO A 354 12.74 10.43 -4.52
N LYS A 355 11.91 10.37 -5.56
CA LYS A 355 12.32 10.71 -6.93
C LYS A 355 12.87 12.15 -7.02
N GLU A 356 14.07 12.32 -7.59
CA GLU A 356 14.78 13.61 -7.64
C GLU A 356 13.96 14.75 -8.30
N GLY A 357 13.13 14.41 -9.28
CA GLY A 357 12.26 15.34 -10.02
C GLY A 357 10.92 15.65 -9.36
N ALA A 358 10.56 15.00 -8.25
CA ALA A 358 9.27 15.23 -7.58
C ALA A 358 9.21 16.62 -6.94
N ASN A 359 7.99 17.13 -6.73
CA ASN A 359 7.79 18.35 -5.96
C ASN A 359 8.14 18.12 -4.48
N MET A 360 8.45 19.21 -3.77
CA MET A 360 8.85 19.16 -2.36
C MET A 360 7.85 18.36 -1.50
N TYR A 361 6.55 18.65 -1.61
CA TYR A 361 5.53 17.97 -0.81
C TYR A 361 5.46 16.46 -1.06
N ALA A 362 5.60 15.98 -2.30
CA ALA A 362 5.62 14.54 -2.58
C ALA A 362 6.87 13.87 -2.02
N LYS A 363 8.03 14.54 -2.07
CA LYS A 363 9.25 14.02 -1.47
C LYS A 363 9.14 13.89 0.05
N LEU A 364 8.63 14.92 0.72
CA LEU A 364 8.42 14.92 2.17
C LEU A 364 7.39 13.86 2.59
N ARG A 365 6.32 13.68 1.81
CA ARG A 365 5.30 12.65 2.08
C ARG A 365 5.81 11.23 1.84
N HIS A 366 6.74 11.05 0.90
CA HIS A 366 7.37 9.76 0.62
C HIS A 366 8.41 9.39 1.68
N GLY A 367 9.24 10.36 2.06
CA GLY A 367 10.41 10.16 2.91
C GLY A 367 11.52 9.37 2.21
N TYR A 368 12.58 9.08 2.96
CA TYR A 368 13.69 8.23 2.55
C TYR A 368 13.56 6.78 3.03
N LYS A 369 12.74 6.58 4.06
CA LYS A 369 12.22 5.31 4.53
C LYS A 369 10.75 5.51 4.83
N ASN A 370 9.93 4.47 4.68
CA ASN A 370 8.52 4.56 5.05
C ASN A 370 7.95 3.20 5.47
N VAL A 371 6.95 3.27 6.34
CA VAL A 371 6.18 2.13 6.84
C VAL A 371 4.73 2.55 7.02
N ILE A 372 3.81 1.60 6.92
CA ILE A 372 2.39 1.82 7.20
C ILE A 372 2.04 1.08 8.49
N LEU A 373 1.47 1.80 9.45
CA LEU A 373 0.86 1.24 10.64
C LEU A 373 -0.61 0.94 10.32
N ALA A 374 -1.00 -0.32 10.41
CA ALA A 374 -2.40 -0.74 10.38
C ALA A 374 -2.89 -0.86 11.83
N VAL A 375 -3.54 0.19 12.31
CA VAL A 375 -4.06 0.31 13.67
C VAL A 375 -5.46 -0.28 13.68
N VAL A 376 -5.64 -1.38 14.42
CA VAL A 376 -6.91 -2.11 14.49
C VAL A 376 -7.59 -1.85 15.82
N ASP A 377 -8.84 -1.40 15.78
CA ASP A 377 -9.74 -1.30 16.93
C ASP A 377 -11.04 -2.06 16.63
N GLN A 378 -11.28 -3.16 17.34
CA GLN A 378 -12.50 -3.96 17.25
C GLN A 378 -12.94 -4.29 15.80
N GLY A 379 -11.99 -4.73 14.97
CA GLY A 379 -12.23 -5.12 13.58
C GLY A 379 -12.24 -3.98 12.57
N VAL A 380 -12.11 -2.73 13.00
CA VAL A 380 -11.88 -1.58 12.13
C VAL A 380 -10.39 -1.31 12.00
N ALA A 381 -9.86 -1.38 10.79
CA ALA A 381 -8.45 -1.12 10.50
C ALA A 381 -8.27 0.28 9.90
N SER A 382 -7.48 1.13 10.59
CA SER A 382 -7.04 2.43 10.12
C SER A 382 -5.58 2.37 9.67
N PHE A 383 -5.26 2.95 8.51
CA PHE A 383 -3.90 2.94 7.97
C PHE A 383 -3.22 4.29 8.11
N VAL A 384 -2.12 4.34 8.85
CA VAL A 384 -1.30 5.55 9.05
C VAL A 384 0.07 5.34 8.43
N ARG A 385 0.49 6.24 7.53
CA ARG A 385 1.84 6.19 6.96
C ARG A 385 2.79 6.99 7.84
N VAL A 386 3.91 6.37 8.19
CA VAL A 386 5.07 7.03 8.79
C VAL A 386 6.19 7.06 7.76
N ALA A 387 6.85 8.20 7.63
CA ALA A 387 7.93 8.39 6.69
C ALA A 387 9.07 9.18 7.33
N ASP A 388 10.31 8.78 7.03
CA ASP A 388 11.51 9.52 7.42
C ASP A 388 11.67 10.73 6.47
N ALA A 389 11.08 11.85 6.88
CA ALA A 389 11.04 13.08 6.11
C ALA A 389 12.25 13.96 6.45
N ALA A 390 13.21 14.03 5.54
CA ALA A 390 14.38 14.90 5.69
C ALA A 390 14.06 16.36 5.32
N PHE A 391 13.32 17.08 6.16
CA PHE A 391 12.90 18.46 5.88
C PHE A 391 14.06 19.39 5.50
N GLY A 392 15.23 19.22 6.12
CA GLY A 392 16.40 20.06 5.85
C GLY A 392 17.07 19.80 4.49
N THR A 393 16.81 18.68 3.82
CA THR A 393 17.37 18.42 2.48
C THR A 393 16.61 19.17 1.38
N GLU A 394 15.35 19.54 1.61
CA GLU A 394 14.54 20.31 0.67
C GLU A 394 14.65 21.81 0.95
N ARG A 395 15.54 22.47 0.21
CA ARG A 395 15.82 23.91 0.37
C ARG A 395 14.78 24.76 -0.36
N VAL A 396 13.90 25.42 0.40
CA VAL A 396 12.83 26.28 -0.13
C VAL A 396 13.37 27.54 -0.82
N PHE A 397 14.52 28.05 -0.36
CA PHE A 397 15.13 29.26 -0.90
C PHE A 397 15.81 29.05 -2.26
N GLU A 398 16.21 27.82 -2.58
CA GLU A 398 16.80 27.49 -3.87
C GLU A 398 15.69 27.44 -4.93
N ARG A 399 15.53 28.51 -5.70
CA ARG A 399 14.65 28.48 -6.87
C ARG A 399 15.24 27.51 -7.89
N ARG A 400 14.61 26.33 -8.06
CA ARG A 400 14.84 25.52 -9.26
C ARG A 400 14.55 26.39 -10.47
N ALA A 401 15.57 26.68 -11.28
CA ALA A 401 15.38 27.31 -12.57
C ALA A 401 14.37 26.45 -13.33
N LYS A 402 13.21 27.03 -13.68
CA LYS A 402 12.28 26.36 -14.59
C LYS A 402 13.11 25.96 -15.80
N GLN A 403 13.15 24.68 -16.14
CA GLN A 403 13.68 24.24 -17.42
C GLN A 403 12.95 25.06 -18.47
N SER A 404 13.66 26.04 -19.03
CA SER A 404 13.17 26.86 -20.12
C SER A 404 12.91 25.90 -21.26
N GLY A 405 11.64 25.49 -21.42
CA GLY A 405 11.20 24.74 -22.59
C GLY A 405 11.68 25.52 -23.80
N GLY A 406 12.63 24.94 -24.54
CA GLY A 406 13.28 25.59 -25.66
C GLY A 406 12.21 26.08 -26.62
N LYS A 407 11.98 27.40 -26.62
CA LYS A 407 11.08 28.05 -27.58
C LYS A 407 11.78 27.90 -28.92
N ARG A 408 11.39 26.87 -29.68
CA ARG A 408 11.90 26.54 -31.00
C ARG A 408 11.53 27.71 -31.92
N GLY A 409 12.40 28.71 -31.99
CA GLY A 409 12.28 29.87 -32.87
C GLY A 409 12.53 29.46 -34.31
N GLY A 410 11.46 29.09 -35.02
CA GLY A 410 11.47 28.94 -36.48
C GLY A 410 11.29 30.30 -37.15
N LYS A 411 12.40 30.87 -37.62
CA LYS A 411 12.47 32.11 -38.41
C LYS A 411 11.89 31.88 -39.81
N GLY A 412 10.86 32.64 -40.15
CA GLY A 412 10.62 33.34 -41.43
C GLY A 412 10.66 32.58 -42.77
N VAL A 413 9.53 32.57 -43.47
CA VAL A 413 9.51 32.80 -44.93
C VAL A 413 8.43 33.84 -45.25
N ARG A 414 8.89 34.97 -45.80
CA ARG A 414 8.12 36.12 -46.26
C ARG A 414 7.76 35.84 -47.73
N GLY A 415 6.55 35.39 -48.01
CA GLY A 415 6.04 35.18 -49.37
C GLY A 415 5.30 36.41 -49.88
N GLY A 416 5.92 37.18 -50.75
CA GLY A 416 5.32 38.34 -51.41
C GLY A 416 4.47 37.98 -52.62
N ARG A 417 3.26 38.57 -52.67
CA ARG A 417 2.65 39.30 -53.80
C ARG A 417 2.91 38.79 -55.24
N GLY A 418 1.86 38.35 -55.94
CA GLY A 418 1.78 38.45 -57.41
C GLY A 418 0.80 37.50 -58.12
N GLY A 419 -0.18 38.06 -58.85
CA GLY A 419 -1.05 37.36 -59.83
C GLY A 419 -2.54 37.51 -59.51
N ARG A 420 -3.24 38.58 -59.89
CA ARG A 420 -3.88 38.82 -61.22
C ARG A 420 -4.54 37.59 -61.85
N GLY A 421 -5.86 37.48 -61.67
CA GLY A 421 -6.82 37.59 -62.77
C GLY A 421 -7.20 36.34 -63.58
N ARG A 422 -8.52 36.13 -63.62
CA ARG A 422 -9.38 35.74 -64.76
C ARG A 422 -9.71 34.27 -65.06
N ASP A 423 -11.03 34.06 -65.08
CA ASP A 423 -11.87 33.32 -66.04
C ASP A 423 -11.79 31.78 -66.15
N GLY A 424 -12.97 31.16 -65.98
CA GLY A 424 -13.61 30.48 -67.12
C GLY A 424 -13.82 28.96 -67.04
N GLY A 425 -15.08 28.54 -66.84
CA GLY A 425 -15.74 27.29 -67.33
C GLY A 425 -15.13 25.94 -66.90
N ARG A 426 -15.89 24.92 -66.52
CA ARG A 426 -17.25 24.48 -66.87
C ARG A 426 -17.82 23.68 -65.71
#